data_AF-A0A939GJU0-F1
#
_entry.id   AF-A0A939GJU0-F1
#
_cell.length_a   1.000
_cell.length_b   1.000
_cell.length_c   1.000
_cell.angle_alpha   90.00
_cell.angle_beta   90.00
_cell.angle_gamma   90.00
#
_symmetry.space_group_name_H-M   'P 1'
#
loop_
_entity.id
_entity.type
_entity.pdbx_description
1 polymer ?
#
loop_
_entity_poly.entity_id
_entity_poly.type
_entity_poly.pdbx_seq_one_letter_code
_entity_poly.pdbx_strand_id
1 'polypeptide(L)'
;MKQLVYLLLFFATPLFGQAPTNGLIAYYPFNGNANDASGNGNNGVVQTATLTTDRLGNANSAYRFSDGAKIIVPNSSSLQLTNSFTFSGWMNLRSFAGRDGNSGAPSPNGTHVLFSKDCDRDWLNLLLVIQSAPRGYLAGGTWKGSLSYFLNATGDTWTHIAMSYDGTYMKLYINGLPIAASVSPNTFTATNQRDLYIGGMACWPYFFNGDLDDFRFYNRDLTDDEVKATFIAENGIIQSVKAGSWLDVATWSCNCIPTAANPVVVKHMVQIPTAETGVAYTMKEVLGGQVVLGSTAKLQLTRP
;
A
#
# COMPACT_ATOMS: atom_id res chain seq x y z
N MET A 1 28.38 46.15 26.21
CA MET A 1 27.36 45.65 25.26
C MET A 1 27.29 44.13 25.40
N LYS A 2 26.22 43.58 25.98
CA LYS A 2 26.01 42.12 26.07
C LYS A 2 25.28 41.69 24.80
N GLN A 3 25.93 40.92 23.93
CA GLN A 3 25.28 40.32 22.76
C GLN A 3 24.41 39.15 23.24
N LEU A 4 23.10 39.27 23.05
CA LEU A 4 22.16 38.14 23.14
C LEU A 4 22.29 37.32 21.86
N VAL A 5 22.70 36.05 21.99
CA VAL A 5 22.65 35.07 20.90
C VAL A 5 21.36 34.29 21.05
N TYR A 6 20.44 34.44 20.10
CA TYR A 6 19.24 33.61 20.02
C TYR A 6 19.59 32.31 19.30
N LEU A 7 19.64 31.21 20.05
CA LEU A 7 19.74 29.87 19.49
C LEU A 7 18.35 29.44 19.00
N LEU A 8 18.10 29.57 17.69
CA LEU A 8 16.94 28.98 17.04
C LEU A 8 17.11 27.45 16.99
N LEU A 9 16.53 26.76 17.97
CA LEU A 9 16.36 25.32 17.96
C LEU A 9 15.25 24.96 16.96
N PHE A 10 15.61 24.52 15.77
CA PHE A 10 14.69 23.81 14.89
C PHE A 10 14.39 22.44 15.51
N PHE A 11 13.24 22.32 16.17
CA PHE A 11 12.65 21.01 16.43
C PHE A 11 12.13 20.47 15.10
N ALA A 12 12.94 19.67 14.41
CA ALA A 12 12.41 18.78 13.39
C ALA A 12 11.53 17.77 14.13
N THR A 13 10.22 17.97 14.12
CA THR A 13 9.28 16.93 14.52
C THR A 13 9.41 15.81 13.49
N PRO A 14 9.93 14.63 13.84
CA PRO A 14 9.87 13.50 12.94
C PRO A 14 8.40 13.23 12.60
N LEU A 15 8.07 13.31 11.31
CA LEU A 15 6.76 12.99 10.78
C LEU A 15 6.59 11.47 10.90
N PHE A 16 6.06 10.98 12.02
CA PHE A 16 5.92 9.54 12.24
C PHE A 16 4.56 9.01 11.78
N GLY A 17 4.60 8.01 10.89
CA GLY A 17 3.70 6.86 10.92
C GLY A 17 2.34 6.95 10.24
N GLN A 18 1.99 8.06 9.59
CA GLN A 18 0.78 8.14 8.79
C GLN A 18 1.11 8.00 7.32
N ALA A 19 0.26 7.29 6.56
CA ALA A 19 0.29 7.38 5.10
C ALA A 19 0.23 8.87 4.71
N PRO A 20 1.14 9.35 3.83
CA PRO A 20 1.18 10.75 3.48
C PRO A 20 -0.15 11.19 2.86
N THR A 21 -0.55 12.43 3.12
CA THR A 21 -1.74 13.03 2.51
C THR A 21 -1.37 14.10 1.48
N ASN A 22 -0.18 14.67 1.58
CA ASN A 22 0.33 15.61 0.58
C ASN A 22 0.48 14.90 -0.78
N GLY A 23 -0.16 15.47 -1.79
CA GLY A 23 -0.19 14.93 -3.14
C GLY A 23 -1.12 13.73 -3.34
N LEU A 24 -1.90 13.33 -2.32
CA LEU A 24 -2.91 12.27 -2.45
C LEU A 24 -4.04 12.73 -3.37
N ILE A 25 -4.28 12.00 -4.46
CA ILE A 25 -5.34 12.24 -5.44
C ILE A 25 -6.58 11.41 -5.12
N ALA A 26 -6.40 10.17 -4.71
CA ALA A 26 -7.50 9.26 -4.40
C ALA A 26 -7.07 8.22 -3.38
N TYR A 27 -7.99 7.84 -2.49
CA TYR A 27 -7.79 6.76 -1.53
C TYR A 27 -9.06 5.91 -1.44
N TYR A 28 -8.93 4.62 -1.73
CA TYR A 28 -10.02 3.64 -1.66
C TYR A 28 -9.74 2.64 -0.52
N PRO A 29 -10.26 2.89 0.69
CA PRO A 29 -10.16 1.94 1.82
C PRO A 29 -11.07 0.72 1.65
N PHE A 30 -11.96 0.73 0.65
CA PHE A 30 -12.96 -0.31 0.40
C PHE A 30 -13.82 -0.75 1.58
N ASN A 31 -13.99 0.15 2.57
CA ASN A 31 -14.87 -0.01 3.71
C ASN A 31 -16.35 0.17 3.31
N GLY A 32 -16.91 -0.88 2.71
CA GLY A 32 -18.31 -0.99 2.32
C GLY A 32 -18.69 -0.36 0.98
N ASN A 33 -17.78 0.38 0.32
CA ASN A 33 -18.01 1.02 -0.97
C ASN A 33 -16.67 1.31 -1.69
N ALA A 34 -16.74 1.77 -2.94
CA ALA A 34 -15.57 2.20 -3.72
C ALA A 34 -15.42 3.73 -3.77
N ASN A 35 -15.91 4.45 -2.76
CA ASN A 35 -15.80 5.91 -2.71
C ASN A 35 -14.37 6.33 -2.37
N ASP A 36 -14.00 7.51 -2.87
CA ASP A 36 -12.72 8.14 -2.59
C ASP A 36 -12.74 8.82 -1.21
N ALA A 37 -12.00 8.25 -0.26
CA ALA A 37 -11.82 8.74 1.09
C ALA A 37 -10.74 9.84 1.22
N SER A 38 -10.06 10.22 0.13
CA SER A 38 -9.09 11.33 0.15
C SER A 38 -9.77 12.70 0.26
N GLY A 39 -11.06 12.78 -0.10
CA GLY A 39 -11.82 14.04 -0.16
C GLY A 39 -11.76 14.75 -1.52
N ASN A 40 -11.09 14.17 -2.53
CA ASN A 40 -10.95 14.78 -3.85
C ASN A 40 -12.06 14.40 -4.85
N GLY A 41 -12.98 13.52 -4.45
CA GLY A 41 -14.18 13.19 -5.22
C GLY A 41 -13.95 12.27 -6.41
N ASN A 42 -12.81 11.58 -6.49
CA ASN A 42 -12.54 10.59 -7.53
C ASN A 42 -13.23 9.25 -7.20
N ASN A 43 -14.55 9.25 -7.00
CA ASN A 43 -15.27 8.04 -6.58
C ASN A 43 -15.24 6.94 -7.66
N GLY A 44 -15.06 5.70 -7.22
CA GLY A 44 -15.13 4.52 -8.09
C GLY A 44 -16.56 4.02 -8.29
N VAL A 45 -16.86 3.55 -9.49
CA VAL A 45 -18.07 2.84 -9.87
C VAL A 45 -17.74 1.35 -9.94
N VAL A 46 -18.35 0.57 -9.05
CA VAL A 46 -18.14 -0.88 -9.00
C VAL A 46 -18.86 -1.56 -10.16
N GLN A 47 -18.13 -2.35 -10.94
CA GLN A 47 -18.69 -3.24 -11.94
C GLN A 47 -18.35 -4.69 -11.56
N THR A 48 -19.36 -5.40 -11.06
CA THR A 48 -19.35 -6.84 -10.68
C THR A 48 -18.35 -7.29 -9.61
N ALA A 49 -17.39 -6.45 -9.18
CA ALA A 49 -16.59 -6.73 -7.99
C ALA A 49 -17.49 -6.77 -6.74
N THR A 50 -17.13 -7.60 -5.77
CA THR A 50 -17.94 -7.84 -4.56
C THR A 50 -17.14 -7.54 -3.30
N LEU A 51 -17.81 -7.04 -2.26
CA LEU A 51 -17.15 -6.81 -0.97
C LEU A 51 -16.71 -8.14 -0.34
N THR A 52 -15.55 -8.13 0.31
CA THR A 52 -14.96 -9.28 1.02
C THR A 52 -14.25 -8.82 2.29
N THR A 53 -13.77 -9.77 3.07
CA THR A 53 -12.90 -9.54 4.23
C THR A 53 -11.52 -9.04 3.80
N ASP A 54 -10.99 -8.05 4.52
CA ASP A 54 -9.66 -7.47 4.32
C ASP A 54 -8.52 -8.33 4.95
N ARG A 55 -7.30 -7.78 4.97
CA ARG A 55 -6.12 -8.41 5.58
C ARG A 55 -6.15 -8.46 7.11
N LEU A 56 -7.02 -7.67 7.74
CA LEU A 56 -7.15 -7.53 9.19
C LEU A 56 -8.32 -8.34 9.75
N GLY A 57 -9.12 -8.98 8.89
CA GLY A 57 -10.29 -9.76 9.27
C GLY A 57 -11.58 -8.95 9.33
N ASN A 58 -11.57 -7.68 8.90
CA ASN A 58 -12.75 -6.83 8.87
C ASN A 58 -13.63 -7.23 7.68
N ALA A 59 -14.91 -7.51 7.94
CA ALA A 59 -15.87 -7.84 6.90
C ALA A 59 -16.22 -6.62 6.05
N ASN A 60 -16.38 -6.82 4.74
CA ASN A 60 -16.72 -5.77 3.78
C ASN A 60 -15.73 -4.59 3.74
N SER A 61 -14.44 -4.89 3.95
CA SER A 61 -13.34 -3.90 3.96
C SER A 61 -12.33 -4.12 2.83
N ALA A 62 -12.67 -4.93 1.83
CA ALA A 62 -11.89 -5.13 0.62
C ALA A 62 -12.83 -5.49 -0.55
N TYR A 63 -12.35 -5.44 -1.79
CA TYR A 63 -13.09 -5.95 -2.95
C TYR A 63 -12.46 -7.21 -3.53
N ARG A 64 -13.29 -8.21 -3.81
CA ARG A 64 -12.98 -9.39 -4.61
C ARG A 64 -13.29 -9.13 -6.09
N PHE A 65 -12.32 -9.45 -6.92
CA PHE A 65 -12.36 -9.36 -8.38
C PHE A 65 -12.31 -10.76 -8.97
N SER A 66 -13.28 -11.08 -9.83
CA SER A 66 -13.35 -12.29 -10.63
C SER A 66 -14.08 -12.01 -11.94
N ASP A 67 -13.81 -12.79 -12.98
CA ASP A 67 -14.58 -12.83 -14.24
C ASP A 67 -14.97 -11.47 -14.85
N GLY A 68 -13.96 -10.62 -15.08
CA GLY A 68 -14.12 -9.30 -15.71
C GLY A 68 -14.52 -8.18 -14.76
N ALA A 69 -14.65 -8.47 -13.46
CA ALA A 69 -14.88 -7.47 -12.42
C ALA A 69 -13.82 -6.38 -12.43
N LYS A 70 -14.27 -5.14 -12.22
CA LYS A 70 -13.43 -3.94 -12.18
C LYS A 70 -14.13 -2.82 -11.42
N ILE A 71 -13.35 -1.86 -10.95
CA ILE A 71 -13.86 -0.58 -10.45
C ILE A 71 -13.39 0.49 -11.44
N ILE A 72 -14.33 1.30 -11.91
CA ILE A 72 -14.09 2.36 -12.89
C ILE A 72 -14.08 3.69 -12.15
N VAL A 73 -12.99 4.42 -12.23
CA VAL A 73 -12.85 5.76 -11.67
C VAL A 73 -12.93 6.75 -12.83
N PRO A 74 -14.03 7.52 -12.95
CA PRO A 74 -14.21 8.47 -14.04
C PRO A 74 -13.04 9.43 -14.14
N ASN A 75 -12.61 9.71 -15.37
CA ASN A 75 -11.48 10.58 -15.61
C ASN A 75 -11.70 11.99 -15.02
N SER A 76 -10.63 12.56 -14.48
CA SER A 76 -10.61 13.92 -13.94
C SER A 76 -9.25 14.57 -14.20
N SER A 77 -9.14 15.88 -14.01
CA SER A 77 -7.87 16.60 -14.18
C SER A 77 -6.78 16.12 -13.23
N SER A 78 -7.12 15.66 -12.02
CA SER A 78 -6.15 15.13 -11.07
C SER A 78 -5.61 13.75 -11.45
N LEU A 79 -6.29 13.02 -12.34
CA LEU A 79 -5.87 11.71 -12.84
C LEU A 79 -5.01 11.79 -14.12
N GLN A 80 -4.65 13.01 -14.54
CA GLN A 80 -3.76 13.26 -15.68
C GLN A 80 -2.29 13.23 -15.21
N LEU A 81 -1.76 12.03 -14.98
CA LEU A 81 -0.43 11.78 -14.43
C LEU A 81 0.68 11.86 -15.52
N THR A 82 1.38 12.99 -15.63
CA THR A 82 2.50 13.19 -16.60
C THR A 82 3.82 13.61 -15.98
N ASN A 83 3.86 13.95 -14.69
CA ASN A 83 5.08 14.36 -13.99
C ASN A 83 5.52 13.19 -13.11
N SER A 84 5.72 13.42 -11.81
CA SER A 84 5.91 12.35 -10.85
C SER A 84 4.57 11.83 -10.31
N PHE A 85 4.54 10.57 -9.89
CA PHE A 85 3.36 9.95 -9.30
C PHE A 85 3.74 8.72 -8.49
N THR A 86 2.83 8.29 -7.62
CA THR A 86 2.93 7.02 -6.89
C THR A 86 1.58 6.33 -6.84
N PHE A 87 1.59 5.03 -7.05
CA PHE A 87 0.47 4.14 -6.79
C PHE A 87 0.86 3.19 -5.65
N SER A 88 -0.06 2.91 -4.72
CA SER A 88 0.11 1.83 -3.74
C SER A 88 -1.21 1.13 -3.45
N GLY A 89 -1.12 -0.10 -2.94
CA GLY A 89 -2.27 -0.85 -2.47
C GLY A 89 -1.91 -2.25 -2.02
N TRP A 90 -2.89 -2.94 -1.45
CA TRP A 90 -2.78 -4.34 -1.06
C TRP A 90 -3.44 -5.24 -2.08
N MET A 91 -2.79 -6.36 -2.36
CA MET A 91 -3.36 -7.41 -3.19
C MET A 91 -3.26 -8.77 -2.50
N ASN A 92 -4.26 -9.61 -2.74
CA ASN A 92 -4.24 -11.01 -2.39
C ASN A 92 -4.69 -11.83 -3.59
N LEU A 93 -3.78 -12.62 -4.14
CA LEU A 93 -4.04 -13.41 -5.35
C LEU A 93 -4.84 -14.67 -5.00
N ARG A 94 -6.00 -14.87 -5.62
CA ARG A 94 -6.85 -16.07 -5.42
C ARG A 94 -6.60 -17.14 -6.48
N SER A 95 -6.05 -16.76 -7.63
CA SER A 95 -5.64 -17.69 -8.69
C SER A 95 -4.40 -17.17 -9.39
N PHE A 96 -3.46 -18.07 -9.65
CA PHE A 96 -2.30 -17.78 -10.51
C PHE A 96 -2.67 -17.73 -12.00
N ALA A 97 -3.85 -18.21 -12.41
CA ALA A 97 -4.23 -18.11 -13.80
C ALA A 97 -4.63 -16.66 -14.12
N GLY A 98 -3.75 -15.96 -14.84
CA GLY A 98 -4.05 -14.67 -15.44
C GLY A 98 -5.00 -14.81 -16.62
N ARG A 99 -5.10 -13.77 -17.44
CA ARG A 99 -5.96 -13.76 -18.63
C ARG A 99 -5.13 -13.79 -19.90
N ASP A 100 -5.60 -14.54 -20.89
CA ASP A 100 -5.04 -14.42 -22.24
C ASP A 100 -5.40 -13.04 -22.83
N GLY A 101 -4.56 -12.54 -23.74
CA GLY A 101 -4.77 -11.23 -24.37
C GLY A 101 -5.80 -11.22 -25.48
N ASN A 102 -6.45 -12.34 -25.78
CA ASN A 102 -7.31 -12.47 -26.96
C ASN A 102 -8.79 -12.53 -26.57
N SER A 103 -9.14 -13.52 -25.75
CA SER A 103 -10.49 -13.81 -25.28
C SER A 103 -10.71 -13.42 -23.82
N GLY A 104 -9.63 -13.22 -23.06
CA GLY A 104 -9.69 -13.06 -21.61
C GLY A 104 -9.91 -14.37 -20.86
N ALA A 105 -9.76 -15.52 -21.53
CA ALA A 105 -9.87 -16.80 -20.85
C ALA A 105 -8.74 -16.97 -19.81
N PRO A 106 -8.99 -17.73 -18.73
CA PRO A 106 -7.93 -18.09 -17.79
C PRO A 106 -6.75 -18.75 -18.50
N SER A 107 -5.53 -18.29 -18.23
CA SER A 107 -4.29 -18.85 -18.78
C SER A 107 -3.25 -19.03 -17.68
N PRO A 108 -2.57 -20.20 -17.59
CA PRO A 108 -1.50 -20.42 -16.62
C PRO A 108 -0.30 -19.49 -16.84
N ASN A 109 -0.19 -18.91 -18.04
CA ASN A 109 0.85 -17.95 -18.41
C ASN A 109 0.22 -16.59 -18.79
N GLY A 110 -0.89 -16.24 -18.14
CA GLY A 110 -1.69 -15.06 -18.44
C GLY A 110 -1.25 -13.81 -17.68
N THR A 111 -2.00 -12.73 -17.90
CA THR A 111 -1.76 -11.43 -17.25
C THR A 111 -2.92 -11.03 -16.35
N HIS A 112 -2.59 -10.53 -15.17
CA HIS A 112 -3.51 -9.82 -14.29
C HIS A 112 -3.23 -8.31 -14.34
N VAL A 113 -4.27 -7.50 -14.12
CA VAL A 113 -4.19 -6.04 -14.09
C VAL A 113 -4.58 -5.56 -12.70
N LEU A 114 -3.69 -4.88 -12.00
CA LEU A 114 -3.97 -4.32 -10.68
C LEU A 114 -4.60 -2.94 -10.83
N PHE A 115 -4.03 -2.10 -11.69
CA PHE A 115 -4.67 -0.89 -12.17
C PHE A 115 -4.23 -0.57 -13.60
N SER A 116 -5.02 0.24 -14.29
CA SER A 116 -4.65 0.81 -15.58
C SER A 116 -5.28 2.19 -15.78
N LYS A 117 -4.50 3.15 -16.25
CA LYS A 117 -5.04 4.32 -16.91
C LYS A 117 -5.23 3.94 -18.38
N ASP A 118 -6.46 3.53 -18.68
CA ASP A 118 -6.77 2.65 -19.82
C ASP A 118 -6.27 3.23 -21.14
N CYS A 119 -5.49 2.44 -21.87
CA CYS A 119 -4.92 2.77 -23.19
C CYS A 119 -4.31 4.19 -23.28
N ASP A 120 -3.72 4.68 -22.19
CA ASP A 120 -2.89 5.88 -22.25
C ASP A 120 -1.84 5.72 -23.34
N ARG A 121 -1.46 6.82 -23.99
CA ARG A 121 -0.44 6.79 -25.07
C ARG A 121 0.87 6.18 -24.57
N ASP A 122 1.16 6.42 -23.31
CA ASP A 122 2.32 5.92 -22.59
C ASP A 122 1.99 4.69 -21.72
N TRP A 123 0.80 4.09 -21.86
CA TRP A 123 0.40 2.81 -21.25
C TRP A 123 0.58 2.74 -19.72
N LEU A 124 0.21 3.77 -18.97
CA LEU A 124 0.35 3.74 -17.51
C LEU A 124 -0.52 2.62 -16.87
N ASN A 125 0.13 1.56 -16.41
CA ASN A 125 -0.51 0.42 -15.75
C ASN A 125 0.44 -0.27 -14.76
N LEU A 126 -0.13 -1.14 -13.93
CA LEU A 126 0.62 -2.13 -13.16
C LEU A 126 -0.03 -3.51 -13.36
N LEU A 127 0.77 -4.41 -13.91
CA LEU A 127 0.39 -5.78 -14.27
C LEU A 127 1.12 -6.78 -13.38
N LEU A 128 0.53 -7.96 -13.24
CA LEU A 128 1.21 -9.16 -12.78
C LEU A 128 1.15 -10.18 -13.92
N VAL A 129 2.29 -10.47 -14.53
CA VAL A 129 2.40 -11.41 -15.64
C VAL A 129 2.92 -12.75 -15.12
N ILE A 130 2.18 -13.81 -15.37
CA ILE A 130 2.47 -15.15 -14.88
C ILE A 130 3.28 -15.90 -15.93
N GLN A 131 4.41 -16.49 -15.54
CA GLN A 131 5.24 -17.30 -16.44
C GLN A 131 5.02 -18.79 -16.20
N SER A 132 5.06 -19.19 -14.94
CA SER A 132 4.81 -20.56 -14.50
C SER A 132 4.48 -20.52 -13.01
N ALA A 133 3.24 -20.81 -12.63
CA ALA A 133 2.82 -20.74 -11.24
C ALA A 133 3.80 -21.47 -10.29
N PRO A 134 4.19 -20.87 -9.14
CA PRO A 134 3.75 -19.57 -8.61
C PRO A 134 4.59 -18.37 -9.10
N ARG A 135 5.49 -18.55 -10.07
CA ARG A 135 6.38 -17.50 -10.59
C ARG A 135 5.65 -16.58 -11.55
N GLY A 136 5.57 -15.31 -11.15
CA GLY A 136 5.20 -14.20 -12.03
C GLY A 136 6.15 -13.02 -11.82
N TYR A 137 5.96 -11.97 -12.60
CA TYR A 137 6.63 -10.70 -12.38
C TYR A 137 5.64 -9.54 -12.38
N LEU A 138 5.84 -8.60 -11.45
CA LEU A 138 5.16 -7.32 -11.50
C LEU A 138 5.77 -6.49 -12.62
N ALA A 139 4.92 -5.96 -13.51
CA ALA A 139 5.33 -5.10 -14.60
C ALA A 139 4.61 -3.76 -14.52
N GLY A 140 5.38 -2.68 -14.47
CA GLY A 140 4.85 -1.32 -14.48
C GLY A 140 5.59 -0.48 -15.53
N GLY A 141 4.88 0.48 -16.12
CA GLY A 141 5.45 1.42 -17.06
C GLY A 141 4.86 1.41 -18.46
N THR A 142 5.57 2.09 -19.36
CA THR A 142 5.21 2.14 -20.78
C THR A 142 5.53 0.84 -21.50
N TRP A 143 4.92 0.62 -22.67
CA TRP A 143 5.35 -0.42 -23.63
C TRP A 143 6.86 -0.36 -23.96
N LYS A 144 7.49 0.82 -23.82
CA LYS A 144 8.89 1.09 -24.16
C LYS A 144 9.87 0.86 -23.01
N GLY A 145 9.39 0.62 -21.79
CA GLY A 145 10.24 0.42 -20.61
C GLY A 145 9.48 -0.26 -19.49
N SER A 146 9.49 -1.59 -19.46
CA SER A 146 8.91 -2.35 -18.36
C SER A 146 9.91 -2.52 -17.23
N LEU A 147 9.55 -2.11 -16.01
CA LEU A 147 10.17 -2.68 -14.82
C LEU A 147 9.63 -4.09 -14.63
N SER A 148 10.47 -5.04 -14.27
CA SER A 148 10.01 -6.39 -13.89
C SER A 148 10.68 -6.86 -12.61
N TYR A 149 9.89 -7.31 -11.64
CA TYR A 149 10.41 -8.02 -10.46
C TYR A 149 9.69 -9.34 -10.28
N PHE A 150 10.46 -10.43 -10.16
CA PHE A 150 9.90 -11.75 -9.90
C PHE A 150 9.30 -11.78 -8.50
N LEU A 151 7.98 -11.96 -8.45
CA LEU A 151 7.24 -12.15 -7.23
C LEU A 151 6.95 -13.64 -7.10
N ASN A 152 7.43 -14.24 -6.01
CA ASN A 152 6.89 -15.51 -5.53
C ASN A 152 5.59 -15.19 -4.79
N ALA A 153 4.54 -14.85 -5.54
CA ALA A 153 3.25 -14.60 -4.94
C ALA A 153 2.78 -15.93 -4.32
N THR A 154 2.43 -15.92 -3.06
CA THR A 154 1.70 -17.03 -2.45
C THR A 154 0.22 -16.69 -2.56
N GLY A 155 -0.56 -17.59 -3.16
CA GLY A 155 -2.01 -17.45 -3.15
C GLY A 155 -2.53 -17.27 -1.71
N ASP A 156 -3.64 -16.57 -1.57
CA ASP A 156 -4.28 -16.30 -0.28
C ASP A 156 -3.40 -15.49 0.72
N THR A 157 -2.36 -14.80 0.24
CA THR A 157 -1.50 -13.93 1.06
C THR A 157 -1.60 -12.47 0.63
N TRP A 158 -1.97 -11.61 1.58
CA TRP A 158 -1.95 -10.17 1.37
C TRP A 158 -0.52 -9.64 1.23
N THR A 159 -0.27 -8.93 0.14
CA THR A 159 1.02 -8.31 -0.19
C THR A 159 0.78 -6.85 -0.55
N HIS A 160 1.51 -5.94 0.11
CA HIS A 160 1.48 -4.53 -0.27
C HIS A 160 2.40 -4.30 -1.45
N ILE A 161 1.90 -3.62 -2.45
CA ILE A 161 2.62 -3.26 -3.68
C ILE A 161 2.61 -1.75 -3.83
N ALA A 162 3.70 -1.19 -4.35
CA ALA A 162 3.69 0.19 -4.82
C ALA A 162 4.57 0.37 -6.06
N MET A 163 4.26 1.39 -6.85
CA MET A 163 5.06 1.87 -7.96
C MET A 163 5.17 3.38 -7.86
N SER A 164 6.39 3.90 -7.84
CA SER A 164 6.66 5.34 -7.86
C SER A 164 7.39 5.75 -9.13
N TYR A 165 7.25 7.00 -9.53
CA TYR A 165 7.94 7.61 -10.66
C TYR A 165 8.35 9.04 -10.29
N ASP A 166 9.63 9.35 -10.40
CA ASP A 166 10.21 10.65 -10.02
C ASP A 166 10.24 11.69 -11.16
N GLY A 167 9.68 11.35 -12.32
CA GLY A 167 9.79 12.15 -13.55
C GLY A 167 10.90 11.68 -14.49
N THR A 168 11.77 10.77 -14.04
CA THR A 168 12.84 10.17 -14.84
C THR A 168 12.85 8.64 -14.68
N TYR A 169 12.81 8.16 -13.45
CA TYR A 169 12.93 6.76 -13.08
C TYR A 169 11.67 6.26 -12.38
N MET A 170 11.25 5.04 -12.71
CA MET A 170 10.26 4.33 -11.92
C MET A 170 10.94 3.43 -10.88
N LYS A 171 10.22 3.11 -9.80
CA LYS A 171 10.63 2.15 -8.77
C LYS A 171 9.45 1.28 -8.33
N LEU A 172 9.69 -0.01 -8.08
CA LEU A 172 8.70 -0.91 -7.49
C LEU A 172 9.02 -1.19 -6.02
N TYR A 173 7.97 -1.45 -5.24
CA TYR A 173 8.05 -1.77 -3.83
C TYR A 173 7.19 -2.98 -3.50
N ILE A 174 7.69 -3.83 -2.61
CA ILE A 174 6.94 -4.94 -2.00
C ILE A 174 7.03 -4.80 -0.49
N ASN A 175 5.89 -4.84 0.19
CA ASN A 175 5.78 -4.76 1.65
C ASN A 175 6.57 -3.56 2.23
N GLY A 176 6.44 -2.41 1.58
CA GLY A 176 7.07 -1.15 1.98
C GLY A 176 8.58 -1.04 1.68
N LEU A 177 9.20 -2.04 1.04
CA LEU A 177 10.63 -2.03 0.74
C LEU A 177 10.88 -1.80 -0.76
N PRO A 178 11.82 -0.90 -1.14
CA PRO A 178 12.17 -0.68 -2.53
C PRO A 178 12.89 -1.90 -3.10
N ILE A 179 12.57 -2.23 -4.35
CA ILE A 179 13.29 -3.25 -5.11
C ILE A 179 14.43 -2.57 -5.87
N ALA A 180 15.65 -2.67 -5.34
CA ALA A 180 16.83 -1.99 -5.91
C ALA A 180 17.13 -2.40 -7.37
N ALA A 181 16.74 -3.60 -7.78
CA ALA A 181 16.90 -4.10 -9.15
C ALA A 181 15.86 -3.57 -10.15
N SER A 182 14.86 -2.80 -9.70
CA SER A 182 13.77 -2.29 -10.54
C SER A 182 13.79 -0.76 -10.61
N VAL A 183 14.88 -0.19 -11.13
CA VAL A 183 14.94 1.22 -11.50
C VAL A 183 15.16 1.31 -13.00
N SER A 184 14.22 1.92 -13.73
CA SER A 184 14.26 2.01 -15.19
C SER A 184 13.81 3.39 -15.63
N PRO A 185 14.52 4.00 -16.59
CA PRO A 185 14.09 5.26 -17.16
C PRO A 185 12.73 5.09 -17.84
N ASN A 186 11.84 6.04 -17.63
CA ASN A 186 10.55 6.09 -18.30
C ASN A 186 10.18 7.53 -18.63
N THR A 187 9.16 7.68 -19.46
CA THR A 187 8.68 8.98 -19.90
C THR A 187 7.18 8.92 -20.05
N PHE A 188 6.48 9.69 -19.23
CA PHE A 188 5.03 9.88 -19.32
C PHE A 188 4.77 11.30 -19.79
N THR A 189 4.72 11.50 -21.11
CA THR A 189 4.56 12.84 -21.72
C THR A 189 3.12 13.15 -22.11
N ALA A 190 2.25 12.15 -22.13
CA ALA A 190 0.85 12.36 -22.45
C ALA A 190 -0.05 11.35 -21.75
N THR A 191 -1.18 11.88 -21.31
CA THR A 191 -2.33 11.13 -20.81
C THR A 191 -3.44 11.16 -21.85
N ASN A 192 -4.43 10.29 -21.68
CA ASN A 192 -5.69 10.38 -22.41
C ASN A 192 -6.86 10.80 -21.50
N GLN A 193 -8.03 10.99 -22.11
CA GLN A 193 -9.27 11.34 -21.41
C GLN A 193 -10.09 10.10 -20.95
N ARG A 194 -9.49 8.90 -20.95
CA ARG A 194 -10.15 7.67 -20.50
C ARG A 194 -10.06 7.50 -18.99
N ASP A 195 -10.94 6.67 -18.47
CA ASP A 195 -11.05 6.40 -17.04
C ASP A 195 -9.83 5.62 -16.50
N LEU A 196 -9.65 5.72 -15.18
CA LEU A 196 -8.77 4.85 -14.42
C LEU A 196 -9.55 3.59 -14.04
N TYR A 197 -8.92 2.43 -14.14
CA TYR A 197 -9.50 1.15 -13.76
C TYR A 197 -8.68 0.52 -12.64
N ILE A 198 -9.36 -0.03 -11.64
CA ILE A 198 -8.80 -0.89 -10.61
C ILE A 198 -9.28 -2.32 -10.87
N GLY A 199 -8.37 -3.28 -10.86
CA GLY A 199 -8.64 -4.70 -11.08
C GLY A 199 -8.94 -5.09 -12.54
N GLY A 200 -8.80 -4.18 -13.50
CA GLY A 200 -9.08 -4.45 -14.92
C GLY A 200 -8.65 -3.33 -15.86
N MET A 201 -9.05 -3.46 -17.11
CA MET A 201 -8.91 -2.45 -18.16
C MET A 201 -10.04 -2.57 -19.19
N ALA A 202 -10.07 -1.68 -20.19
CA ALA A 202 -11.05 -1.73 -21.29
C ALA A 202 -10.44 -2.02 -22.66
N CYS A 203 -9.16 -1.69 -22.95
CA CYS A 203 -8.57 -2.03 -24.27
C CYS A 203 -8.40 -3.52 -24.50
N TRP A 204 -8.12 -4.28 -23.45
CA TRP A 204 -7.77 -5.69 -23.53
C TRP A 204 -8.59 -6.47 -22.51
N PRO A 205 -8.84 -7.76 -22.77
CA PRO A 205 -9.66 -8.59 -21.90
C PRO A 205 -8.87 -9.08 -20.66
N TYR A 206 -7.99 -8.25 -20.12
CA TYR A 206 -7.20 -8.53 -18.91
C TYR A 206 -7.92 -8.01 -17.66
N PHE A 207 -7.92 -8.82 -16.61
CA PHE A 207 -8.51 -8.47 -15.31
C PHE A 207 -7.87 -9.25 -14.16
N PHE A 208 -8.00 -8.70 -12.96
CA PHE A 208 -7.49 -9.30 -11.74
C PHE A 208 -8.35 -10.49 -11.29
N ASN A 209 -7.72 -11.45 -10.61
CA ASN A 209 -8.42 -12.55 -9.96
C ASN A 209 -7.91 -12.67 -8.52
N GLY A 210 -8.56 -11.97 -7.61
CA GLY A 210 -8.09 -11.83 -6.25
C GLY A 210 -8.83 -10.76 -5.47
N ASP A 211 -8.33 -10.46 -4.29
CA ASP A 211 -8.85 -9.41 -3.43
C ASP A 211 -7.88 -8.21 -3.46
N LEU A 212 -8.43 -6.99 -3.55
CA LEU A 212 -7.68 -5.74 -3.50
C LEU A 212 -8.19 -4.87 -2.35
N ASP A 213 -7.28 -4.12 -1.72
CA ASP A 213 -7.58 -3.25 -0.60
C ASP A 213 -6.64 -2.04 -0.53
N ASP A 214 -7.08 -0.96 0.09
CA ASP A 214 -6.26 0.21 0.46
C ASP A 214 -5.54 0.89 -0.72
N PHE A 215 -6.21 1.00 -1.87
CA PHE A 215 -5.64 1.59 -3.08
C PHE A 215 -5.46 3.10 -2.95
N ARG A 216 -4.27 3.62 -3.22
CA ARG A 216 -3.91 5.05 -3.15
C ARG A 216 -3.20 5.50 -4.42
N PHE A 217 -3.49 6.74 -4.81
CA PHE A 217 -2.88 7.41 -5.97
C PHE A 217 -2.36 8.78 -5.54
N TYR A 218 -1.12 9.07 -5.89
CA TYR A 218 -0.42 10.31 -5.57
C TYR A 218 0.09 10.98 -6.84
N ASN A 219 0.02 12.32 -6.90
CA ASN A 219 0.58 13.13 -8.00
C ASN A 219 2.05 13.53 -7.76
N ARG A 220 2.77 12.72 -6.98
CA ARG A 220 4.19 12.90 -6.71
C ARG A 220 4.87 11.56 -6.45
N ASP A 221 6.19 11.59 -6.53
CA ASP A 221 7.03 10.51 -6.01
C ASP A 221 6.96 10.49 -4.48
N LEU A 222 6.65 9.32 -3.93
CA LEU A 222 6.81 9.05 -2.51
C LEU A 222 8.23 8.55 -2.27
N THR A 223 8.85 9.04 -1.20
CA THR A 223 10.15 8.52 -0.78
C THR A 223 10.04 7.08 -0.26
N ASP A 224 11.17 6.37 -0.19
CA ASP A 224 11.19 5.00 0.34
C ASP A 224 10.63 4.90 1.77
N ASP A 225 10.89 5.92 2.60
CA ASP A 225 10.34 5.99 3.96
C ASP A 225 8.84 6.28 3.97
N GLU A 226 8.32 7.06 3.03
CA GLU A 226 6.88 7.32 2.92
C GLU A 226 6.09 6.09 2.44
N VAL A 227 6.63 5.34 1.48
CA VAL A 227 6.04 4.06 1.05
C VAL A 227 6.07 3.05 2.20
N LYS A 228 7.18 2.99 2.94
CA LYS A 228 7.30 2.15 4.13
C LYS A 228 6.31 2.55 5.24
N ALA A 229 6.14 3.84 5.48
CA ALA A 229 5.18 4.36 6.45
C ALA A 229 3.74 4.00 6.06
N THR A 230 3.40 4.13 4.78
CA THR A 230 2.10 3.73 4.20
C THR A 230 1.83 2.25 4.47
N PHE A 231 2.77 1.37 4.09
CA PHE A 231 2.69 -0.06 4.36
C PHE A 231 2.49 -0.37 5.85
N ILE A 232 3.26 0.26 6.74
CA ILE A 232 3.16 0.00 8.18
C ILE A 232 1.82 0.46 8.75
N ALA A 233 1.34 1.64 8.35
CA ALA A 233 0.06 2.18 8.79
C ALA A 233 -1.10 1.26 8.40
N GLU A 234 -1.03 0.66 7.21
CA GLU A 234 -2.06 -0.21 6.68
C GLU A 234 -1.93 -1.66 7.22
N ASN A 235 -0.73 -2.21 7.37
CA ASN A 235 -0.57 -3.63 7.74
C ASN A 235 -1.18 -4.02 9.10
N GLY A 236 -1.65 -3.05 9.90
CA GLY A 236 -2.33 -3.27 11.18
C GLY A 236 -1.43 -3.80 12.30
N ILE A 237 -0.19 -4.16 11.97
CA ILE A 237 0.88 -4.49 12.91
C ILE A 237 1.52 -3.20 13.39
N ILE A 238 1.32 -2.88 14.65
CA ILE A 238 1.99 -1.75 15.29
C ILE A 238 3.41 -2.19 15.67
N GLN A 239 4.41 -1.35 15.43
CA GLN A 239 5.80 -1.67 15.76
C GLN A 239 6.41 -0.56 16.60
N SER A 240 7.27 -0.91 17.56
CA SER A 240 8.01 0.14 18.27
C SER A 240 9.05 0.75 17.33
N VAL A 241 9.01 2.07 17.14
CA VAL A 241 9.87 2.83 16.22
C VAL A 241 11.07 3.46 16.92
N LYS A 242 11.02 3.55 18.24
CA LYS A 242 12.10 4.03 19.11
C LYS A 242 11.96 3.37 20.48
N ALA A 243 12.98 3.48 21.32
CA ALA A 243 12.84 3.17 22.74
C ALA A 243 11.93 4.22 23.42
N GLY A 244 11.10 3.80 24.38
CA GLY A 244 10.15 4.72 25.00
C GLY A 244 9.10 4.06 25.88
N SER A 245 8.07 4.81 26.25
CA SER A 245 6.94 4.27 27.02
C SER A 245 5.91 3.61 26.12
N TRP A 246 5.30 2.51 26.58
CA TRP A 246 4.13 1.90 25.94
C TRP A 246 2.98 2.91 25.77
N LEU A 247 2.86 3.88 26.67
CA LEU A 247 1.82 4.89 26.66
C LEU A 247 2.19 6.16 25.87
N ASP A 248 3.42 6.24 25.34
CA ASP A 248 3.80 7.31 24.41
C ASP A 248 3.43 6.89 22.99
N VAL A 249 2.48 7.59 22.39
CA VAL A 249 2.05 7.39 20.99
C VAL A 249 3.22 7.45 20.02
N ALA A 250 4.24 8.26 20.30
CA ALA A 250 5.42 8.38 19.44
C ALA A 250 6.40 7.19 19.57
N THR A 251 6.18 6.27 20.51
CA THR A 251 6.92 4.99 20.59
C THR A 251 6.46 4.04 19.48
N TRP A 252 5.25 4.21 18.97
CA TRP A 252 4.58 3.25 18.11
C TRP A 252 4.39 3.77 16.69
N SER A 253 4.49 2.86 15.73
CA SER A 253 4.45 3.18 14.31
C SER A 253 3.12 3.76 13.82
N CYS A 254 2.02 3.55 14.54
CA CYS A 254 0.72 4.13 14.21
C CYS A 254 0.52 5.55 14.77
N ASN A 255 1.49 6.09 15.52
CA ASN A 255 1.30 7.29 16.35
C ASN A 255 0.05 7.18 17.26
N CYS A 256 -0.13 5.99 17.83
CA CYS A 256 -1.28 5.60 18.65
C CYS A 256 -0.80 4.60 19.72
N ILE A 257 -1.57 4.42 20.79
CA ILE A 257 -1.27 3.38 21.79
C ILE A 257 -1.87 2.05 21.30
N PRO A 258 -1.10 0.94 21.23
CA PRO A 258 -1.63 -0.37 20.89
C PRO A 258 -2.79 -0.77 21.79
N THR A 259 -3.80 -1.40 21.19
CA THR A 259 -4.99 -1.91 21.86
C THR A 259 -5.13 -3.41 21.69
N ALA A 260 -6.18 -3.99 22.27
CA ALA A 260 -6.55 -5.40 22.13
C ALA A 260 -6.78 -5.84 20.67
N ALA A 261 -6.97 -4.90 19.73
CA ALA A 261 -7.13 -5.21 18.31
C ALA A 261 -5.80 -5.30 17.55
N ASN A 262 -4.69 -4.85 18.14
CA ASN A 262 -3.46 -4.63 17.39
C ASN A 262 -2.40 -5.70 17.69
N PRO A 263 -1.94 -6.47 16.69
CA PRO A 263 -0.69 -7.20 16.83
C PRO A 263 0.48 -6.21 16.92
N VAL A 264 1.39 -6.41 17.88
CA VAL A 264 2.59 -5.59 18.07
C VAL A 264 3.88 -6.35 17.83
N VAL A 265 4.83 -5.68 17.19
CA VAL A 265 6.23 -6.12 17.10
C VAL A 265 7.11 -5.15 17.86
N VAL A 266 7.74 -5.63 18.93
CA VAL A 266 8.64 -4.84 19.76
C VAL A 266 10.05 -4.99 19.20
N LYS A 267 10.58 -3.89 18.63
CA LYS A 267 11.92 -3.80 18.01
C LYS A 267 12.94 -3.04 18.87
N HIS A 268 12.44 -2.26 19.82
CA HIS A 268 13.21 -1.43 20.74
C HIS A 268 12.79 -1.71 22.19
N MET A 269 13.53 -1.18 23.16
CA MET A 269 13.13 -1.24 24.58
C MET A 269 11.88 -0.38 24.82
N VAL A 270 10.78 -1.02 25.24
CA VAL A 270 9.52 -0.34 25.56
C VAL A 270 9.18 -0.54 27.03
N GLN A 271 8.96 0.54 27.78
CA GLN A 271 8.59 0.51 29.18
C GLN A 271 7.08 0.63 29.38
N ILE A 272 6.47 -0.31 30.08
CA ILE A 272 5.12 -0.12 30.64
C ILE A 272 5.30 0.51 32.03
N PRO A 273 4.82 1.75 32.26
CA PRO A 273 5.02 2.43 33.54
C PRO A 273 4.39 1.69 34.72
N THR A 274 4.84 2.02 35.94
CA THR A 274 4.27 1.48 37.18
C THR A 274 2.77 1.67 37.24
N ALA A 275 2.05 0.64 37.70
CA ALA A 275 0.58 0.59 37.78
C ALA A 275 -0.18 0.74 36.45
N GLU A 276 0.50 0.77 35.31
CA GLU A 276 -0.13 0.86 33.98
C GLU A 276 -0.28 -0.51 33.33
N THR A 277 -1.16 -0.58 32.32
CA THR A 277 -1.36 -1.79 31.51
C THR A 277 -1.12 -1.50 30.04
N GLY A 278 -0.10 -2.14 29.46
CA GLY A 278 0.02 -2.22 28.02
C GLY A 278 -0.92 -3.28 27.47
N VAL A 279 -1.61 -3.00 26.37
CA VAL A 279 -2.60 -3.91 25.77
C VAL A 279 -2.23 -4.20 24.34
N ALA A 280 -2.35 -5.46 23.92
CA ALA A 280 -2.12 -5.89 22.56
C ALA A 280 -3.00 -7.08 22.19
N TYR A 281 -3.21 -7.31 20.90
CA TYR A 281 -3.77 -8.57 20.41
C TYR A 281 -2.75 -9.70 20.56
N THR A 282 -1.58 -9.51 19.94
CA THR A 282 -0.40 -10.39 20.06
C THR A 282 0.84 -9.53 20.24
N MET A 283 1.90 -10.12 20.79
CA MET A 283 3.19 -9.47 20.87
C MET A 283 4.27 -10.40 20.35
N LYS A 284 5.15 -9.88 19.51
CA LYS A 284 6.39 -10.53 19.09
C LYS A 284 7.58 -9.62 19.39
N GLU A 285 8.52 -10.11 20.18
CA GLU A 285 9.82 -9.47 20.33
C GLU A 285 10.75 -9.97 19.22
N VAL A 286 11.58 -9.06 18.68
CA VAL A 286 12.66 -9.41 17.74
C VAL A 286 14.00 -8.96 18.32
N LEU A 287 15.11 -9.28 17.66
CA LEU A 287 16.45 -8.96 18.15
C LEU A 287 16.58 -7.46 18.50
N GLY A 288 16.87 -7.15 19.78
CA GLY A 288 16.97 -5.78 20.31
C GLY A 288 15.67 -5.21 20.90
N GLY A 289 14.53 -5.88 20.73
CA GLY A 289 13.26 -5.52 21.33
C GLY A 289 13.06 -6.18 22.69
N GLN A 290 12.53 -5.42 23.65
CA GLN A 290 12.20 -5.91 24.98
C GLN A 290 11.09 -5.05 25.60
N VAL A 291 10.13 -5.68 26.27
CA VAL A 291 9.19 -4.98 27.16
C VAL A 291 9.67 -5.02 28.61
N VAL A 292 9.77 -3.85 29.23
CA VAL A 292 10.16 -3.69 30.65
C VAL A 292 8.95 -3.22 31.44
N LEU A 293 8.60 -3.96 32.50
CA LEU A 293 7.46 -3.65 33.36
C LEU A 293 7.93 -2.85 34.57
N GLY A 294 7.29 -1.70 34.81
CA GLY A 294 7.36 -1.01 36.11
C GLY A 294 6.74 -1.85 37.22
N SER A 295 6.92 -1.42 38.47
CA SER A 295 6.26 -2.06 39.61
C SER A 295 4.74 -2.09 39.39
N THR A 296 4.09 -3.22 39.67
CA THR A 296 2.64 -3.44 39.46
C THR A 296 2.11 -3.26 38.03
N ALA A 297 2.98 -3.00 37.05
CA ALA A 297 2.59 -2.88 35.65
C ALA A 297 2.16 -4.23 35.07
N LYS A 298 1.29 -4.20 34.07
CA LYS A 298 0.78 -5.39 33.38
C LYS A 298 0.95 -5.27 31.88
N LEU A 299 1.15 -6.40 31.22
CA LEU A 299 0.97 -6.55 29.78
C LEU A 299 -0.20 -7.51 29.57
N GLN A 300 -1.26 -7.04 28.91
CA GLN A 300 -2.44 -7.82 28.57
C GLN A 300 -2.44 -8.16 27.08
N LEU A 301 -2.37 -9.46 26.78
CA LEU A 301 -2.58 -9.99 25.44
C LEU A 301 -3.99 -10.57 25.34
N THR A 302 -4.65 -10.40 24.19
CA THR A 302 -6.08 -10.71 24.00
C THR A 302 -6.34 -11.79 22.95
N ARG A 303 -5.29 -12.44 22.42
CA ARG A 303 -5.43 -13.69 21.66
C ARG A 303 -6.00 -14.82 22.54
N PRO A 304 -6.72 -15.80 21.96
CA PRO A 304 -7.00 -17.08 22.61
C PRO A 304 -5.72 -17.84 22.97
#